data_AF-A0A2I0QAA2-F1
#
_entry.id   AF-A0A2I0QAA2-F1
#
_cell.length_a   1.000
_cell.length_b   1.000
_cell.length_c   1.000
_cell.angle_alpha   90.00
_cell.angle_beta   90.00
_cell.angle_gamma   90.00
#
_symmetry.space_group_name_H-M   'P 1'
#
loop_
_entity.id
_entity.type
_entity.pdbx_description
1 polymer ?
#
loop_
_entity_poly.entity_id
_entity_poly.type
_entity_poly.pdbx_seq_one_letter_code
_entity_poly.pdbx_strand_id
1 'polypeptide(L)'
;TIDGGNLSLQVHPLTEYIQEKFGMHYTQDESYYLFKTKPGAQVYLGLKEGVNPTEMIQDLEKAQLGEIPFPAEKHIGIWPVQTHDHLLIPAGTVHCSGKDCMVLEISATPYIFTFKMWDWGRLGLDGRPRPINIEHAKNVIQWDRTEPWVQQNLVNQIVPIAEGEGWREEKTGLHEREFIETRRHWFSQEVNISMQHSVYVVCVVEGDEITIESPIHSFEPFVVHYAETFIVPANVREYKMKPTGKSVGSICATITSFVRNNP
;
A
#
# COMPACT_ATOMS: atom_id res chain seq x y z
N THR A 1 -2.47 -2.97 12.58
CA THR A 1 -3.72 -2.19 12.70
C THR A 1 -3.73 -1.36 13.97
N ILE A 2 -4.39 -0.19 13.96
CA ILE A 2 -4.50 0.69 15.13
C ILE A 2 -5.25 -0.02 16.26
N ASP A 3 -4.61 -0.18 17.43
CA ASP A 3 -5.14 -0.92 18.59
C ASP A 3 -5.49 -2.40 18.33
N GLY A 4 -5.04 -2.95 17.19
CA GLY A 4 -5.15 -4.35 16.84
C GLY A 4 -3.78 -5.04 16.77
N GLY A 5 -3.79 -6.28 16.31
CA GLY A 5 -2.56 -7.03 16.07
C GLY A 5 -1.97 -6.81 14.69
N ASN A 6 -0.90 -7.55 14.40
CA ASN A 6 -0.37 -7.69 13.05
C ASN A 6 -1.43 -8.29 12.10
N LEU A 7 -1.49 -7.82 10.86
CA LEU A 7 -2.17 -8.56 9.78
C LEU A 7 -1.42 -9.86 9.50
N SER A 8 -2.00 -10.80 8.78
CA SER A 8 -1.26 -12.02 8.45
C SER A 8 0.00 -11.75 7.65
N LEU A 9 1.05 -12.54 7.89
CA LEU A 9 2.19 -12.63 6.98
C LEU A 9 1.75 -13.36 5.73
N GLN A 10 2.03 -12.78 4.57
CA GLN A 10 1.48 -13.26 3.32
C GLN A 10 2.37 -12.94 2.12
N VAL A 11 2.05 -13.56 0.99
CA VAL A 11 2.67 -13.31 -0.31
C VAL A 11 1.62 -13.39 -1.41
N HIS A 12 1.69 -12.48 -2.36
CA HIS A 12 0.83 -12.52 -3.55
C HIS A 12 1.45 -13.43 -4.62
N PRO A 13 0.62 -14.13 -5.42
CA PRO A 13 1.11 -14.99 -6.48
C PRO A 13 1.86 -14.21 -7.55
N LEU A 14 2.71 -14.88 -8.34
CA LEU A 14 3.19 -14.32 -9.61
C LEU A 14 2.11 -14.47 -10.69
N THR A 15 2.14 -13.61 -11.71
CA THR A 15 1.18 -13.66 -12.84
C THR A 15 1.21 -15.02 -13.54
N GLU A 16 2.39 -15.58 -13.77
CA GLU A 16 2.54 -16.89 -14.43
C GLU A 16 1.97 -18.01 -13.56
N TYR A 17 2.20 -17.94 -12.24
CA TYR A 17 1.75 -18.95 -11.29
C TYR A 17 0.23 -18.96 -11.13
N ILE A 18 -0.39 -17.78 -10.98
CA ILE A 18 -1.84 -17.67 -10.85
C ILE A 18 -2.55 -18.08 -12.16
N GLN A 19 -1.93 -17.81 -13.31
CA GLN A 19 -2.43 -18.28 -14.60
C GLN A 19 -2.37 -19.79 -14.72
N GLU A 20 -1.22 -20.41 -14.41
CA GLU A 20 -1.06 -21.86 -14.52
C GLU A 20 -1.96 -22.63 -13.53
N LYS A 21 -2.02 -22.19 -12.28
CA LYS A 21 -2.71 -22.94 -11.21
C LYS A 21 -4.19 -22.61 -11.06
N PHE A 22 -4.62 -21.41 -11.46
CA PHE A 22 -5.98 -20.92 -11.22
C PHE A 22 -6.66 -20.33 -12.47
N GLY A 23 -5.98 -20.28 -13.62
CA GLY A 23 -6.56 -19.82 -14.89
C GLY A 23 -6.78 -18.31 -14.98
N MET A 24 -6.11 -17.53 -14.13
CA MET A 24 -6.30 -16.08 -14.04
C MET A 24 -5.19 -15.32 -14.76
N HIS A 25 -5.54 -14.23 -15.43
CA HIS A 25 -4.59 -13.43 -16.24
C HIS A 25 -4.06 -12.18 -15.54
N TYR A 26 -4.25 -12.07 -14.23
CA TYR A 26 -3.82 -10.93 -13.44
C TYR A 26 -3.35 -11.39 -12.07
N THR A 27 -2.48 -10.61 -11.43
CA THR A 27 -2.01 -10.83 -10.06
C THR A 27 -2.13 -9.57 -9.22
N GLN A 28 -1.89 -9.71 -7.92
CA GLN A 28 -1.87 -8.65 -6.93
C GLN A 28 -0.46 -8.11 -6.76
N ASP A 29 -0.19 -7.02 -7.46
CA ASP A 29 0.76 -6.01 -7.05
C ASP A 29 -0.01 -4.96 -6.22
N GLU A 30 0.58 -4.54 -5.11
CA GLU A 30 -0.04 -3.56 -4.20
C GLU A 30 0.98 -2.61 -3.58
N SER A 31 0.49 -1.65 -2.81
CA SER A 31 1.32 -0.79 -1.98
C SER A 31 0.61 -0.39 -0.70
N TYR A 32 1.39 -0.16 0.35
CA TYR A 32 0.92 0.37 1.62
C TYR A 32 1.30 1.83 1.72
N TYR A 33 0.31 2.70 1.62
CA TYR A 33 0.43 4.08 2.06
C TYR A 33 0.07 4.16 3.54
N LEU A 34 1.02 4.57 4.39
CA LEU A 34 0.85 4.63 5.83
C LEU A 34 -0.02 5.84 6.20
N PHE A 35 -1.33 5.65 6.12
CA PHE A 35 -2.33 6.68 6.37
C PHE A 35 -2.22 7.28 7.78
N LYS A 36 -1.94 6.45 8.78
CA LYS A 36 -1.66 6.86 10.16
C LYS A 36 -0.85 5.81 10.90
N THR A 37 0.05 6.24 11.77
CA THR A 37 0.86 5.33 12.61
C THR A 37 0.90 5.79 14.07
N LYS A 38 1.11 4.85 15.01
CA LYS A 38 1.53 5.18 16.39
C LYS A 38 3.04 4.96 16.57
N PRO A 39 3.66 5.51 17.64
CA PRO A 39 5.08 5.27 17.92
C PRO A 39 5.43 3.79 17.96
N GLY A 40 6.50 3.42 17.24
CA GLY A 40 6.95 2.02 17.14
C GLY A 40 6.23 1.17 16.10
N ALA A 41 5.37 1.77 15.26
CA ALA A 41 4.77 1.11 14.11
C ALA A 41 5.83 0.54 13.15
N GLN A 42 5.56 -0.66 12.65
CA GLN A 42 6.47 -1.41 11.78
C GLN A 42 5.72 -2.12 10.66
N VAL A 43 6.40 -2.35 9.55
CA VAL A 43 5.94 -3.21 8.46
C VAL A 43 6.98 -4.31 8.24
N TYR A 44 6.49 -5.54 8.11
CA TYR A 44 7.28 -6.68 7.67
C TYR A 44 7.28 -6.65 6.14
N LEU A 45 8.44 -6.56 5.51
CA LEU A 45 8.54 -6.45 4.05
C LEU A 45 9.86 -7.05 3.54
N GLY A 46 9.71 -8.01 2.64
CA GLY A 46 10.81 -8.78 2.07
C GLY A 46 11.52 -9.67 3.09
N LEU A 47 12.67 -10.20 2.70
CA LEU A 47 13.38 -11.24 3.43
C LEU A 47 14.63 -10.69 4.11
N LYS A 48 15.05 -11.32 5.21
CA LYS A 48 16.35 -11.05 5.82
C LYS A 48 17.48 -11.35 4.84
N GLU A 49 18.54 -10.56 4.87
CA GLU A 49 19.74 -10.86 4.09
C GLU A 49 20.34 -12.21 4.51
N GLY A 50 20.67 -13.07 3.53
CA GLY A 50 21.18 -14.41 3.80
C GLY A 50 20.15 -15.43 4.28
N VAL A 51 18.84 -15.15 4.14
CA VAL A 51 17.78 -16.11 4.48
C VAL A 51 18.01 -17.47 3.79
N ASN A 52 17.76 -18.55 4.51
CA ASN A 52 17.77 -19.90 3.95
C ASN A 52 16.33 -20.32 3.58
N PRO A 53 16.01 -20.50 2.28
CA PRO A 53 14.66 -20.85 1.85
C PRO A 53 14.13 -22.13 2.49
N THR A 54 14.94 -23.19 2.52
CA THR A 54 14.55 -24.48 3.08
C THR A 54 14.22 -24.37 4.56
N GLU A 55 15.06 -23.64 5.31
CA GLU A 55 14.85 -23.44 6.75
C GLU A 55 13.59 -22.63 7.04
N MET A 56 13.35 -21.55 6.28
CA MET A 56 12.14 -20.73 6.45
C MET A 56 10.87 -21.52 6.17
N ILE A 57 10.84 -22.34 5.11
CA ILE A 57 9.68 -23.18 4.80
C ILE A 57 9.46 -24.23 5.90
N GLN A 58 10.53 -24.88 6.40
CA GLN A 58 10.41 -25.82 7.52
C GLN A 58 9.87 -25.15 8.79
N ASP A 59 10.32 -23.93 9.10
CA ASP A 59 9.81 -23.18 10.25
C ASP A 59 8.32 -22.81 10.08
N LEU A 60 7.86 -22.50 8.86
CA LEU A 60 6.44 -22.29 8.55
C LEU A 60 5.61 -23.57 8.72
N GLU A 61 6.10 -24.70 8.22
CA GLU A 61 5.43 -26.00 8.33
C GLU A 61 5.26 -26.44 9.79
N LYS A 62 6.33 -26.33 10.60
CA LYS A 62 6.25 -26.60 12.04
C LYS A 62 5.28 -25.66 12.75
N ALA A 63 5.26 -24.38 12.35
CA ALA A 63 4.32 -23.42 12.91
C ALA A 63 2.87 -23.74 12.58
N GLN A 64 2.59 -24.27 11.38
CA GLN A 64 1.27 -24.75 11.00
C GLN A 64 0.81 -25.94 11.82
N LEU A 65 1.73 -26.83 12.19
CA LEU A 65 1.48 -27.96 13.08
C LEU A 65 1.33 -27.55 14.55
N GLY A 66 1.57 -26.28 14.88
CA GLY A 66 1.51 -25.75 16.24
C GLY A 66 2.70 -26.17 17.11
N GLU A 67 3.78 -26.68 16.51
CA GLU A 67 4.98 -27.13 17.23
C GLU A 67 5.81 -25.95 17.75
N ILE A 68 5.85 -24.86 16.97
CA ILE A 68 6.56 -23.61 17.31
C ILE A 68 5.76 -22.39 16.85
N PRO A 69 5.95 -21.21 17.44
CA PRO A 69 5.59 -19.97 16.75
C PRO A 69 6.57 -19.72 15.59
N PHE A 70 6.07 -19.24 14.45
CA PHE A 70 6.95 -18.89 13.33
C PHE A 70 7.90 -17.74 13.73
N PRO A 71 9.23 -17.92 13.65
CA PRO A 71 10.20 -16.92 14.06
C PRO A 71 10.36 -15.84 12.98
N ALA A 72 9.34 -15.00 12.78
CA ALA A 72 9.30 -14.03 11.68
C ALA A 72 10.53 -13.10 11.62
N GLU A 73 11.01 -12.61 12.77
CA GLU A 73 12.14 -11.66 12.84
C GLU A 73 13.48 -12.27 12.38
N LYS A 74 13.58 -13.61 12.39
CA LYS A 74 14.74 -14.34 11.86
C LYS A 74 14.76 -14.35 10.33
N HIS A 75 13.59 -14.32 9.69
CA HIS A 75 13.44 -14.59 8.25
C HIS A 75 13.01 -13.38 7.44
N ILE A 76 12.32 -12.42 8.03
CA ILE A 76 11.61 -11.34 7.34
C ILE A 76 12.21 -9.98 7.71
N GLY A 77 12.37 -9.11 6.72
CA GLY A 77 12.82 -7.74 6.93
C GLY A 77 11.77 -6.92 7.69
N ILE A 78 12.20 -6.09 8.65
CA ILE A 78 11.31 -5.28 9.50
C ILE A 78 11.69 -3.82 9.35
N TRP A 79 10.72 -3.01 8.94
CA TRP A 79 10.92 -1.60 8.63
C TRP A 79 10.14 -0.74 9.62
N PRO A 80 10.81 0.15 10.38
CA PRO A 80 10.10 1.19 11.13
C PRO A 80 9.42 2.13 10.13
N VAL A 81 8.17 2.51 10.42
CA VAL A 81 7.38 3.34 9.51
C VAL A 81 6.73 4.52 10.22
N GLN A 82 6.52 5.59 9.46
CA GLN A 82 5.88 6.83 9.87
C GLN A 82 4.62 7.09 9.05
N THR A 83 3.78 7.99 9.57
CA THR A 83 2.62 8.48 8.81
C THR A 83 3.13 9.13 7.52
N HIS A 84 2.49 8.80 6.41
CA HIS A 84 2.85 9.15 5.04
C HIS A 84 4.08 8.43 4.46
N ASP A 85 4.63 7.39 5.09
CA ASP A 85 5.49 6.46 4.35
C ASP A 85 4.68 5.74 3.27
N HIS A 86 5.36 5.30 2.20
CA HIS A 86 4.75 4.51 1.13
C HIS A 86 5.66 3.35 0.76
N LEU A 87 5.16 2.14 0.99
CA LEU A 87 5.87 0.89 0.76
C LEU A 87 5.25 0.14 -0.42
N LEU A 88 6.09 -0.31 -1.35
CA LEU A 88 5.67 -1.05 -2.54
C LEU A 88 5.72 -2.55 -2.26
N ILE A 89 4.76 -3.30 -2.80
CA ILE A 89 4.60 -4.73 -2.55
C ILE A 89 4.31 -5.42 -3.89
N PRO A 90 5.33 -5.58 -4.75
CA PRO A 90 5.14 -6.33 -5.98
C PRO A 90 4.84 -7.80 -5.69
N ALA A 91 4.13 -8.46 -6.59
CA ALA A 91 3.79 -9.88 -6.56
C ALA A 91 4.99 -10.76 -6.25
N GLY A 92 4.86 -11.66 -5.28
CA GLY A 92 5.96 -12.50 -4.76
C GLY A 92 6.75 -11.92 -3.58
N THR A 93 6.41 -10.72 -3.08
CA THR A 93 7.05 -10.12 -1.89
C THR A 93 6.36 -10.63 -0.63
N VAL A 94 7.12 -11.20 0.30
CA VAL A 94 6.60 -11.53 1.64
C VAL A 94 6.37 -10.25 2.42
N HIS A 95 5.17 -10.06 2.96
CA HIS A 95 4.84 -8.82 3.66
C HIS A 95 3.77 -9.02 4.75
N CYS A 96 3.70 -8.06 5.67
CA CYS A 96 2.63 -7.92 6.67
C CYS A 96 2.61 -6.50 7.24
N SER A 97 1.43 -5.88 7.25
CA SER A 97 1.21 -4.66 8.04
C SER A 97 1.21 -4.99 9.53
N GLY A 98 2.18 -4.43 10.27
CA GLY A 98 2.29 -4.62 11.70
C GLY A 98 1.18 -3.96 12.50
N LYS A 99 1.17 -4.19 13.81
CA LYS A 99 0.36 -3.42 14.75
C LYS A 99 0.64 -1.92 14.60
N ASP A 100 -0.33 -1.12 15.01
CA ASP A 100 -0.21 0.34 15.07
C ASP A 100 -0.07 1.08 13.72
N CYS A 101 -0.25 0.37 12.60
CA CYS A 101 -0.41 0.95 11.26
C CYS A 101 -1.89 1.00 10.84
N MET A 102 -2.35 2.15 10.35
CA MET A 102 -3.51 2.30 9.47
C MET A 102 -2.98 2.51 8.05
N VAL A 103 -3.37 1.61 7.15
CA VAL A 103 -2.86 1.57 5.78
C VAL A 103 -4.00 1.88 4.82
N LEU A 104 -3.72 2.74 3.85
CA LEU A 104 -4.45 2.80 2.60
C LEU A 104 -3.74 1.88 1.61
N GLU A 105 -4.37 0.75 1.30
CA GLU A 105 -3.87 -0.20 0.32
C GLU A 105 -4.31 0.25 -1.07
N ILE A 106 -3.34 0.39 -1.97
CA ILE A 106 -3.58 0.73 -3.37
C ILE A 106 -3.09 -0.45 -4.19
N SER A 107 -4.01 -1.13 -4.90
CA SER A 107 -3.73 -2.33 -5.70
C SER A 107 -4.38 -2.27 -7.08
N ALA A 108 -3.71 -2.89 -8.05
CA ALA A 108 -4.20 -3.09 -9.41
C ALA A 108 -5.27 -4.19 -9.55
N THR A 109 -5.68 -4.85 -8.46
CA THR A 109 -6.52 -6.05 -8.56
C THR A 109 -8.01 -5.85 -8.30
N PRO A 110 -8.88 -6.46 -9.14
CA PRO A 110 -10.32 -6.45 -8.93
C PRO A 110 -10.78 -7.41 -7.82
N TYR A 111 -9.92 -8.32 -7.36
CA TYR A 111 -10.21 -9.27 -6.28
C TYR A 111 -8.93 -9.64 -5.53
N ILE A 112 -9.05 -9.90 -4.23
CA ILE A 112 -7.92 -10.14 -3.33
C ILE A 112 -7.41 -11.58 -3.51
N PHE A 113 -6.13 -11.73 -3.87
CA PHE A 113 -5.43 -13.01 -3.99
C PHE A 113 -4.19 -13.04 -3.11
N THR A 114 -4.25 -13.85 -2.06
CA THR A 114 -3.24 -13.84 -1.02
C THR A 114 -2.96 -15.25 -0.53
N PHE A 115 -1.69 -15.67 -0.60
CA PHE A 115 -1.24 -16.86 0.10
C PHE A 115 -0.76 -16.45 1.49
N LYS A 116 -1.65 -16.64 2.47
CA LYS A 116 -1.31 -16.50 3.87
C LYS A 116 -0.22 -17.52 4.22
N MET A 117 0.81 -17.07 4.95
CA MET A 117 1.94 -17.87 5.41
C MET A 117 1.97 -18.00 6.92
N TRP A 118 1.58 -16.95 7.66
CA TRP A 118 1.53 -17.03 9.12
C TRP A 118 0.50 -16.05 9.67
N ASP A 119 -0.18 -16.44 10.75
CA ASP A 119 -1.27 -15.68 11.33
C ASP A 119 -1.09 -15.35 12.81
N TRP A 120 0.16 -15.31 13.26
CA TRP A 120 0.56 -14.94 14.63
C TRP A 120 -0.04 -15.83 15.72
N GLY A 121 -0.14 -17.13 15.43
CA GLY A 121 -0.68 -18.13 16.36
C GLY A 121 -2.17 -17.98 16.62
N ARG A 122 -2.89 -17.12 15.88
CA ARG A 122 -4.34 -17.00 16.00
C ARG A 122 -5.00 -18.33 15.64
N LEU A 123 -5.83 -18.82 16.56
CA LEU A 123 -6.53 -20.09 16.42
C LEU A 123 -7.84 -19.90 15.64
N GLY A 124 -8.19 -20.92 14.87
CA GLY A 124 -9.52 -21.09 14.29
C GLY A 124 -10.54 -21.53 15.34
N LEU A 125 -11.78 -21.70 14.89
CA LEU A 125 -12.88 -22.18 15.72
C LEU A 125 -12.67 -23.62 16.24
N ASP A 126 -11.77 -24.36 15.61
CA ASP A 126 -11.37 -25.73 15.96
C ASP A 126 -10.21 -25.79 16.97
N GLY A 127 -9.72 -24.63 17.43
CA GLY A 127 -8.58 -24.52 18.35
C GLY A 127 -7.22 -24.81 17.70
N ARG A 128 -7.14 -24.94 16.37
CA ARG A 128 -5.89 -25.11 15.62
C ARG A 128 -5.45 -23.80 14.98
N PRO A 129 -4.16 -23.62 14.62
CA PRO A 129 -3.74 -22.47 13.82
C PRO A 129 -4.59 -22.32 12.56
N ARG A 130 -5.03 -21.10 12.24
CA ARG A 130 -5.84 -20.84 11.04
C ARG A 130 -5.12 -21.36 9.78
N PRO A 131 -5.83 -21.97 8.82
CA PRO A 131 -5.21 -22.54 7.64
C PRO A 131 -4.44 -21.49 6.84
N ILE A 132 -3.30 -21.90 6.33
CA ILE A 132 -2.38 -21.11 5.52
C ILE A 132 -2.02 -21.89 4.24
N ASN A 133 -1.50 -21.18 3.24
CA ASN A 133 -1.26 -21.71 1.90
C ASN A 133 0.24 -21.88 1.62
N ILE A 134 0.98 -22.56 2.52
CA ILE A 134 2.46 -22.72 2.42
C ILE A 134 2.87 -23.34 1.08
N GLU A 135 2.15 -24.37 0.63
CA GLU A 135 2.45 -25.05 -0.64
C GLU A 135 2.37 -24.11 -1.84
N HIS A 136 1.44 -23.16 -1.85
CA HIS A 136 1.41 -22.15 -2.90
C HIS A 136 2.45 -21.06 -2.67
N ALA A 137 2.59 -20.57 -1.43
CA ALA A 137 3.52 -19.52 -1.06
C ALA A 137 4.96 -19.85 -1.49
N LYS A 138 5.46 -21.07 -1.20
CA LYS A 138 6.84 -21.46 -1.51
C LYS A 138 7.18 -21.41 -3.00
N ASN A 139 6.18 -21.48 -3.88
CA ASN A 139 6.36 -21.41 -5.33
C ASN A 139 6.37 -19.98 -5.88
N VAL A 140 5.96 -18.99 -5.09
CA VAL A 140 5.81 -17.60 -5.57
C VAL A 140 6.70 -16.60 -4.85
N ILE A 141 7.27 -16.98 -3.69
CA ILE A 141 8.24 -16.13 -2.97
C ILE A 141 9.42 -15.81 -3.89
N GLN A 142 9.70 -14.52 -4.02
CA GLN A 142 10.91 -14.01 -4.68
C GLN A 142 12.02 -13.88 -3.64
N TRP A 143 12.88 -14.90 -3.59
CA TRP A 143 13.91 -15.06 -2.55
C TRP A 143 15.05 -14.02 -2.63
N ASP A 144 15.14 -13.29 -3.72
CA ASP A 144 16.08 -12.21 -3.98
C ASP A 144 15.62 -10.85 -3.42
N ARG A 145 14.36 -10.73 -2.97
CA ARG A 145 13.81 -9.51 -2.34
C ARG A 145 14.24 -9.38 -0.88
N THR A 146 15.56 -9.30 -0.68
CA THR A 146 16.20 -9.16 0.63
C THR A 146 16.20 -7.71 1.13
N GLU A 147 16.53 -7.49 2.40
CA GLU A 147 16.55 -6.16 3.03
C GLU A 147 17.26 -5.07 2.20
N PRO A 148 18.49 -5.28 1.68
CA PRO A 148 19.14 -4.26 0.84
C PRO A 148 18.35 -3.93 -0.43
N TRP A 149 17.79 -4.94 -1.09
CA TRP A 149 16.99 -4.77 -2.29
C TRP A 149 15.68 -4.03 -1.97
N VAL A 150 15.00 -4.41 -0.88
CA VAL A 150 13.76 -3.78 -0.41
C VAL A 150 14.01 -2.30 -0.09
N GLN A 151 15.08 -1.97 0.64
CA GLN A 151 15.41 -0.59 0.97
C GLN A 151 15.56 0.27 -0.29
N GLN A 152 16.27 -0.26 -1.28
CA GLN A 152 16.59 0.46 -2.50
C GLN A 152 15.37 0.62 -3.42
N ASN A 153 14.49 -0.39 -3.49
CA ASN A 153 13.48 -0.47 -4.54
C ASN A 153 12.03 -0.29 -4.04
N LEU A 154 11.74 -0.55 -2.77
CA LEU A 154 10.36 -0.65 -2.28
C LEU A 154 10.00 0.35 -1.19
N VAL A 155 10.97 0.95 -0.51
CA VAL A 155 10.71 1.89 0.59
C VAL A 155 10.76 3.33 0.07
N ASN A 156 9.69 4.10 0.26
CA ASN A 156 9.63 5.55 0.03
C ASN A 156 10.24 6.01 -1.30
N GLN A 157 9.83 5.35 -2.40
CA GLN A 157 10.23 5.72 -3.76
C GLN A 157 9.53 7.01 -4.19
N ILE A 158 9.97 8.13 -3.64
CA ILE A 158 9.38 9.46 -3.79
C ILE A 158 10.18 10.25 -4.83
N VAL A 159 9.48 10.77 -5.83
CA VAL A 159 10.04 11.61 -6.89
C VAL A 159 9.29 12.93 -6.93
N PRO A 160 9.93 14.07 -6.60
CA PRO A 160 9.31 15.39 -6.78
C PRO A 160 8.91 15.63 -8.23
N ILE A 161 7.75 16.25 -8.44
CA ILE A 161 7.20 16.50 -9.77
C ILE A 161 7.13 17.98 -10.05
N ALA A 162 6.48 18.71 -9.14
CA ALA A 162 6.26 20.13 -9.27
C ALA A 162 6.06 20.74 -7.89
N GLU A 163 6.32 22.03 -7.79
CA GLU A 163 6.05 22.82 -6.61
C GLU A 163 5.69 24.23 -7.00
N GLY A 164 5.01 24.92 -6.09
CA GLY A 164 4.66 26.32 -6.22
C GLY A 164 4.45 26.94 -4.85
N GLU A 165 3.93 28.16 -4.82
CA GLU A 165 3.67 28.84 -3.56
C GLU A 165 2.63 28.07 -2.74
N GLY A 166 3.05 27.54 -1.59
CA GLY A 166 2.17 26.83 -0.67
C GLY A 166 1.72 25.44 -1.13
N TRP A 167 2.31 24.86 -2.19
CA TRP A 167 2.00 23.48 -2.60
C TRP A 167 3.19 22.75 -3.23
N ARG A 168 3.19 21.42 -3.12
CA ARG A 168 4.07 20.52 -3.87
C ARG A 168 3.35 19.25 -4.29
N GLU A 169 3.77 18.70 -5.42
CA GLU A 169 3.34 17.41 -5.96
C GLU A 169 4.55 16.49 -6.03
N GLU A 170 4.35 15.25 -5.57
CA GLU A 170 5.33 14.19 -5.70
C GLU A 170 4.67 12.91 -6.18
N LYS A 171 5.39 12.18 -7.01
CA LYS A 171 5.06 10.81 -7.38
C LYS A 171 5.60 9.89 -6.29
N THR A 172 4.80 8.91 -5.90
CA THR A 172 5.20 7.89 -4.93
C THR A 172 4.59 6.54 -5.30
N GLY A 173 4.93 5.48 -4.57
CA GLY A 173 4.20 4.21 -4.65
C GLY A 173 4.37 3.37 -5.91
N LEU A 174 5.40 3.56 -6.75
CA LEU A 174 5.46 2.86 -8.04
C LEU A 174 6.69 1.98 -8.26
N HIS A 175 6.42 0.67 -8.29
CA HIS A 175 7.27 -0.32 -8.94
C HIS A 175 7.01 -0.24 -10.45
N GLU A 176 8.02 -0.42 -11.30
CA GLU A 176 7.92 -0.21 -12.75
C GLU A 176 6.78 -0.98 -13.45
N ARG A 177 6.39 -2.12 -12.86
CA ARG A 177 5.37 -3.05 -13.39
C ARG A 177 3.92 -2.62 -13.15
N GLU A 178 3.70 -1.62 -12.30
CA GLU A 178 2.37 -1.19 -11.88
C GLU A 178 1.78 -0.12 -12.81
N PHE A 179 0.61 -0.37 -13.40
CA PHE A 179 -0.01 0.60 -14.32
C PHE A 179 -0.73 1.74 -13.59
N ILE A 180 -0.96 1.63 -12.28
CA ILE A 180 -1.53 2.68 -11.44
C ILE A 180 -0.43 3.62 -10.99
N GLU A 181 -0.54 4.89 -11.33
CA GLU A 181 0.32 5.93 -10.77
C GLU A 181 -0.31 6.58 -9.55
N THR A 182 0.51 6.82 -8.53
CA THR A 182 0.10 7.59 -7.36
C THR A 182 0.84 8.92 -7.27
N ARG A 183 0.07 9.99 -7.02
CA ARG A 183 0.57 11.35 -6.82
C ARG A 183 0.10 11.84 -5.46
N ARG A 184 1.02 12.31 -4.64
CA ARG A 184 0.73 12.96 -3.38
C ARG A 184 0.84 14.47 -3.55
N HIS A 185 -0.20 15.18 -3.16
CA HIS A 185 -0.22 16.64 -3.17
C HIS A 185 -0.19 17.12 -1.74
N TRP A 186 0.73 18.02 -1.42
CA TRP A 186 0.74 18.76 -0.17
C TRP A 186 0.41 20.21 -0.46
N PHE A 187 -0.49 20.81 0.30
CA PHE A 187 -0.91 22.19 0.05
C PHE A 187 -1.44 22.89 1.30
N SER A 188 -1.09 24.16 1.48
CA SER A 188 -1.66 25.06 2.48
C SER A 188 -2.47 26.20 1.86
N GLN A 189 -2.45 26.30 0.53
CA GLN A 189 -3.20 27.27 -0.27
C GLN A 189 -4.02 26.53 -1.34
N GLU A 190 -4.77 27.30 -2.15
CA GLU A 190 -5.45 26.75 -3.32
C GLU A 190 -4.42 26.20 -4.32
N VAL A 191 -4.68 24.99 -4.82
CA VAL A 191 -3.89 24.33 -5.87
C VAL A 191 -4.79 23.93 -7.03
N ASN A 192 -4.33 24.20 -8.25
CA ASN A 192 -4.95 23.73 -9.48
C ASN A 192 -4.39 22.36 -9.85
N ILE A 193 -5.27 21.39 -10.05
CA ILE A 193 -4.90 20.03 -10.46
C ILE A 193 -5.29 19.82 -11.92
N SER A 194 -4.29 19.64 -12.77
CA SER A 194 -4.47 19.25 -14.17
C SER A 194 -4.59 17.73 -14.27
N MET A 195 -5.66 17.26 -14.89
CA MET A 195 -5.89 15.83 -15.06
C MET A 195 -5.23 15.30 -16.33
N GLN A 196 -4.56 14.16 -16.19
CA GLN A 196 -4.29 13.28 -17.31
C GLN A 196 -5.62 12.60 -17.69
N HIS A 197 -5.87 12.34 -18.99
CA HIS A 197 -7.12 11.77 -19.50
C HIS A 197 -7.41 10.36 -18.95
N SER A 198 -7.76 10.26 -17.67
CA SER A 198 -7.89 9.06 -16.85
C SER A 198 -8.81 9.39 -15.68
N VAL A 199 -9.36 8.36 -15.05
CA VAL A 199 -10.17 8.54 -13.83
C VAL A 199 -9.23 8.69 -12.65
N TYR A 200 -9.43 9.71 -11.84
CA TYR A 200 -8.66 9.91 -10.62
C TYR A 200 -9.49 9.45 -9.42
N VAL A 201 -8.88 8.63 -8.57
CA VAL A 201 -9.40 8.29 -7.24
C VAL A 201 -8.55 9.06 -6.24
N VAL A 202 -9.17 9.94 -5.46
CA VAL A 202 -8.46 10.90 -4.60
C VAL A 202 -8.92 10.72 -3.17
N CYS A 203 -7.98 10.49 -2.25
CA CYS A 203 -8.24 10.37 -0.82
C CYS A 203 -7.55 11.50 -0.06
N VAL A 204 -8.26 12.12 0.89
CA VAL A 204 -7.70 13.13 1.79
C VAL A 204 -6.95 12.44 2.91
N VAL A 205 -5.62 12.62 2.95
CA VAL A 205 -4.70 11.90 3.84
C VAL A 205 -4.11 12.77 4.94
N GLU A 206 -4.25 14.10 4.86
CA GLU A 206 -3.83 15.07 5.89
C GLU A 206 -4.74 16.31 5.84
N GLY A 207 -5.00 16.92 7.00
CA GLY A 207 -5.99 17.99 7.18
C GLY A 207 -7.40 17.45 7.47
N ASP A 208 -8.21 18.22 8.21
CA ASP A 208 -9.56 17.82 8.65
C ASP A 208 -10.57 17.79 7.51
N GLU A 209 -10.48 18.77 6.61
CA GLU A 209 -11.39 18.99 5.49
C GLU A 209 -10.82 19.91 4.40
N ILE A 210 -11.16 19.64 3.15
CA ILE A 210 -10.80 20.43 1.97
C ILE A 210 -12.04 20.70 1.10
N THR A 211 -12.01 21.77 0.30
CA THR A 211 -13.05 22.03 -0.71
C THR A 211 -12.53 21.67 -2.11
N ILE A 212 -13.36 20.98 -2.89
CA ILE A 212 -13.14 20.68 -4.30
C ILE A 212 -14.00 21.61 -5.15
N GLU A 213 -13.40 22.29 -6.13
CA GLU A 213 -14.08 23.27 -6.98
C GLU A 213 -13.77 23.06 -8.46
N SER A 214 -14.74 23.36 -9.32
CA SER A 214 -14.54 23.42 -10.78
C SER A 214 -14.15 24.84 -11.19
N PRO A 215 -12.99 25.07 -11.83
CA PRO A 215 -12.62 26.38 -12.37
C PRO A 215 -13.62 26.93 -13.39
N ILE A 216 -14.38 26.05 -14.04
CA ILE A 216 -15.39 26.38 -15.05
C ILE A 216 -16.83 26.25 -14.53
N HIS A 217 -17.01 26.07 -13.22
CA HIS A 217 -18.31 25.90 -12.57
C HIS A 217 -19.16 24.76 -13.15
N SER A 218 -18.53 23.65 -13.54
CA SER A 218 -19.23 22.46 -14.06
C SER A 218 -19.94 21.63 -12.97
N PHE A 219 -19.66 21.89 -11.70
CA PHE A 219 -20.34 21.32 -10.54
C PHE A 219 -20.26 22.31 -9.36
N GLU A 220 -21.18 22.19 -8.40
CA GLU A 220 -21.17 22.96 -7.16
C GLU A 220 -20.01 22.52 -6.26
N PRO A 221 -19.24 23.46 -5.67
CA PRO A 221 -18.22 23.15 -4.69
C PRO A 221 -18.72 22.21 -3.58
N PHE A 222 -17.90 21.23 -3.21
CA PHE A 222 -18.22 20.33 -2.11
C PHE A 222 -17.01 20.10 -1.19
N VAL A 223 -17.30 19.77 0.06
CA VAL A 223 -16.30 19.52 1.10
C VAL A 223 -16.01 18.03 1.16
N VAL A 224 -14.74 17.67 1.33
CA VAL A 224 -14.25 16.31 1.55
C VAL A 224 -13.43 16.31 2.82
N HIS A 225 -13.73 15.42 3.75
CA HIS A 225 -13.09 15.33 5.05
C HIS A 225 -11.92 14.35 5.04
N TYR A 226 -11.11 14.41 6.08
CA TYR A 226 -10.06 13.44 6.36
C TYR A 226 -10.55 12.00 6.21
N ALA A 227 -9.79 11.18 5.48
CA ALA A 227 -10.11 9.78 5.13
C ALA A 227 -11.30 9.56 4.21
N GLU A 228 -11.96 10.61 3.71
CA GLU A 228 -12.92 10.48 2.62
C GLU A 228 -12.20 10.41 1.26
N THR A 229 -12.84 9.68 0.35
CA THR A 229 -12.37 9.47 -1.02
C THR A 229 -13.43 9.95 -1.99
N PHE A 230 -12.99 10.63 -3.04
CA PHE A 230 -13.85 11.04 -4.15
C PHE A 230 -13.24 10.62 -5.48
N ILE A 231 -14.07 10.59 -6.52
CA ILE A 231 -13.68 10.19 -7.87
C ILE A 231 -13.83 11.41 -8.78
N VAL A 232 -12.79 11.71 -9.55
CA VAL A 232 -12.84 12.72 -10.61
C VAL A 232 -12.91 12.00 -11.96
N PRO A 233 -14.01 12.13 -12.71
CA PRO A 233 -14.17 11.46 -13.99
C PRO A 233 -13.20 11.98 -15.07
N ALA A 234 -12.84 11.14 -16.03
CA ALA A 234 -11.85 11.45 -17.07
C ALA A 234 -12.22 12.59 -18.03
N ASN A 235 -13.48 13.03 -18.05
CA ASN A 235 -13.91 14.19 -18.84
C ASN A 235 -13.60 15.54 -18.17
N VAL A 236 -13.29 15.54 -16.87
CA VAL A 236 -12.79 16.71 -16.16
C VAL A 236 -11.34 16.95 -16.59
N ARG A 237 -11.03 18.20 -16.96
CA ARG A 237 -9.68 18.61 -17.38
C ARG A 237 -8.86 19.13 -16.22
N GLU A 238 -9.53 19.86 -15.33
CA GLU A 238 -8.92 20.53 -14.19
C GLU A 238 -9.93 20.68 -13.06
N TYR A 239 -9.43 20.66 -11.83
CA TYR A 239 -10.19 21.01 -10.63
C TYR A 239 -9.27 21.70 -9.62
N LYS A 240 -9.85 22.38 -8.63
CA LYS A 240 -9.12 23.04 -7.54
C LYS A 240 -9.31 22.28 -6.24
N MET A 241 -8.26 22.30 -5.42
CA MET A 241 -8.32 21.88 -4.01
C MET A 241 -7.83 23.03 -3.13
N LYS A 242 -8.48 23.26 -1.99
CA LYS A 242 -7.98 24.19 -0.97
C LYS A 242 -8.38 23.74 0.43
N PRO A 243 -7.57 24.06 1.47
CA PRO A 243 -7.97 23.84 2.85
C PRO A 243 -9.23 24.65 3.16
N THR A 244 -10.18 24.06 3.88
CA THR A 244 -11.43 24.74 4.26
C THR A 244 -11.75 24.53 5.74
N GLY A 245 -12.70 25.31 6.25
CA GLY A 245 -13.13 25.35 7.65
C GLY A 245 -11.98 25.16 8.66
N LYS A 246 -11.89 24.00 9.33
CA LYS A 246 -10.86 23.75 10.36
C LYS A 246 -9.44 23.66 9.82
N SER A 247 -9.28 23.33 8.55
CA SER A 247 -7.97 23.20 7.91
C SER A 247 -7.40 24.54 7.42
N VAL A 248 -8.15 25.64 7.48
CA VAL A 248 -7.66 26.96 7.02
C VAL A 248 -6.37 27.33 7.78
N GLY A 249 -5.31 27.63 7.03
CA GLY A 249 -3.99 27.94 7.58
C GLY A 249 -3.13 26.73 7.96
N SER A 250 -3.65 25.52 7.80
CA SER A 250 -2.91 24.26 8.00
C SER A 250 -2.46 23.67 6.65
N ILE A 251 -1.51 22.74 6.71
CA ILE A 251 -1.14 21.92 5.55
C ILE A 251 -2.14 20.76 5.44
N CYS A 252 -2.68 20.56 4.25
CA CYS A 252 -3.47 19.40 3.86
C CYS A 252 -2.68 18.53 2.88
N ALA A 253 -3.11 17.29 2.71
CA ALA A 253 -2.59 16.44 1.66
C ALA A 253 -3.63 15.48 1.10
N THR A 254 -3.47 15.15 -0.18
CA THR A 254 -4.22 14.09 -0.86
C THR A 254 -3.28 13.07 -1.46
N ILE A 255 -3.72 11.82 -1.51
CA ILE A 255 -3.13 10.78 -2.36
C ILE A 255 -4.11 10.50 -3.50
N THR A 256 -3.61 10.63 -4.72
CA THR A 256 -4.37 10.47 -5.96
C THR A 256 -3.83 9.25 -6.68
N SER A 257 -4.72 8.36 -7.13
CA SER A 257 -4.37 7.19 -7.94
C SER A 257 -5.09 7.23 -9.29
N PHE A 258 -4.38 6.94 -10.37
CA PHE A 258 -4.95 6.88 -11.72
C PHE A 258 -4.17 5.91 -12.62
N VAL A 259 -4.80 5.43 -13.70
CA VAL A 259 -4.12 4.56 -14.69
C VAL A 259 -3.26 5.42 -15.62
N ARG A 260 -1.99 5.03 -15.80
CA ARG A 260 -1.04 5.68 -16.72
C ARG A 260 -1.52 5.57 -18.17
N ASN A 261 -1.54 6.69 -18.88
CA ASN A 261 -1.77 6.71 -20.33
C ASN A 261 -0.44 6.42 -21.04
N ASN A 262 -0.24 5.17 -21.44
CA ASN A 262 0.99 4.55 -21.99
C ASN A 262 1.99 4.09 -20.92
N PRO A 263 1.94 2.80 -20.50
CA PRO A 263 2.94 2.20 -19.61
C PRO A 263 4.33 2.06 -20.24
#